data_AF-A0A812QEB4-F1
#
_entry.id   AF-A0A812QEB4-F1
#
_cell.length_a   1.000
_cell.length_b   1.000
_cell.length_c   1.000
_cell.angle_alpha   90.00
_cell.angle_beta   90.00
_cell.angle_gamma   90.00
#
_symmetry.space_group_name_H-M   'P 1'
#
loop_
_entity.id
_entity.type
_entity.pdbx_description
1 polymer ?
#
loop_
_entity_poly.entity_id
_entity_poly.type
_entity_poly.pdbx_seq_one_letter_code
_entity_poly.pdbx_strand_id
1 'polypeptide(L)'
;MENTHKVETGRDCTNSQAEPGSLLTSTRNTSMDPDTPLANFTDIAVYTRSGLVEQSVPATFSISDTYALARALGFEDDDLDGLEIAGDLSWQPPPNLDQVTHYVTYLSNSSDGTWRSQVGTSDIPVGTNQQILLQDGC
;
A
#
# COMPACT_ATOMS: atom_id res chain seq x y z
N MET A 1 71.60 4.92 -49.57
CA MET A 1 71.60 3.56 -49.01
C MET A 1 70.13 3.20 -48.80
N GLU A 2 69.64 2.30 -49.65
CA GLU A 2 68.29 1.73 -49.58
C GLU A 2 68.17 0.74 -48.43
N ASN A 3 66.97 0.69 -47.83
CA ASN A 3 66.23 -0.47 -47.29
C ASN A 3 65.39 -0.03 -46.07
N THR A 4 64.14 -0.43 -45.81
CA THR A 4 63.06 -1.12 -46.54
C THR A 4 61.79 -0.94 -45.67
N HIS A 5 60.68 -0.57 -46.30
CA HIS A 5 59.28 -0.92 -46.03
C HIS A 5 58.91 -1.70 -44.72
N LYS A 6 57.98 -1.19 -43.89
CA LYS A 6 56.53 -1.50 -43.95
C LYS A 6 55.70 -0.74 -42.89
N VAL A 7 54.46 -0.45 -43.29
CA VAL A 7 53.38 0.29 -42.63
C VAL A 7 52.62 -0.59 -41.63
N GLU A 8 52.18 -0.03 -40.51
CA GLU A 8 50.90 -0.42 -39.90
C GLU A 8 50.29 0.76 -39.11
N THR A 9 49.07 1.12 -39.49
CA THR A 9 48.23 2.17 -38.90
C THR A 9 47.51 1.62 -37.68
N GLY A 10 47.88 2.05 -36.47
CA GLY A 10 47.12 1.82 -35.25
C GLY A 10 46.43 3.10 -34.81
N ARG A 11 45.09 3.14 -34.84
CA ARG A 11 44.33 4.17 -34.12
C ARG A 11 44.64 4.01 -32.64
N ASP A 12 45.26 5.02 -32.07
CA ASP A 12 45.30 5.20 -30.63
C ASP A 12 43.90 5.61 -30.14
N CYS A 13 43.10 4.63 -29.79
CA CYS A 13 41.91 4.84 -28.97
C CYS A 13 42.34 4.64 -27.53
N THR A 14 42.87 5.70 -26.90
CA THR A 14 43.15 5.73 -25.47
C THR A 14 41.86 5.47 -24.70
N ASN A 15 41.66 4.19 -24.36
CA ASN A 15 41.14 3.64 -23.12
C ASN A 15 40.30 4.59 -22.25
N SER A 16 39.03 4.82 -22.62
CA SER A 16 38.01 4.96 -21.59
C SER A 16 37.58 3.54 -21.22
N GLN A 17 38.23 2.96 -20.21
CA GLN A 17 37.65 1.81 -19.52
C GLN A 17 36.29 2.25 -18.99
N ALA A 18 35.23 1.86 -19.69
CA ALA A 18 33.93 1.75 -19.09
C ALA A 18 34.06 0.64 -18.04
N GLU A 19 34.07 1.02 -16.77
CA GLU A 19 33.92 0.09 -15.65
C GLU A 19 32.72 -0.81 -15.92
N PRO A 20 32.90 -2.14 -16.05
CA PRO A 20 31.80 -3.06 -16.27
C PRO A 20 31.10 -3.30 -14.94
N GLY A 21 30.24 -2.37 -14.51
CA GLY A 21 29.58 -2.57 -13.21
C GLY A 21 28.88 -1.37 -12.62
N SER A 22 27.80 -0.89 -13.25
CA SER A 22 26.65 -0.43 -12.47
C SER A 22 25.40 -0.45 -13.36
N LEU A 23 24.71 -1.58 -13.37
CA LEU A 23 23.35 -1.64 -13.86
C LEU A 23 22.51 -0.86 -12.84
N LEU A 24 22.32 0.44 -13.06
CA LEU A 24 21.39 1.24 -12.27
C LEU A 24 19.97 0.76 -12.61
N THR A 25 19.48 -0.27 -11.91
CA THR A 25 18.05 -0.59 -11.87
C THR A 25 17.38 0.47 -11.00
N SER A 26 17.13 1.64 -11.58
CA SER A 26 16.29 2.64 -10.94
C SER A 26 14.85 2.16 -10.98
N THR A 27 14.31 1.75 -9.83
CA THR A 27 12.88 1.43 -9.69
C THR A 27 12.08 2.73 -9.68
N ARG A 28 11.01 2.80 -10.49
CA ARG A 28 10.07 3.92 -10.49
C ARG A 28 8.72 3.41 -10.00
N ASN A 29 8.27 3.94 -8.87
CA ASN A 29 6.98 3.57 -8.28
C ASN A 29 5.90 4.57 -8.71
N THR A 30 4.70 4.07 -8.94
CA THR A 30 3.49 4.88 -9.06
C THR A 30 2.46 4.33 -8.07
N SER A 31 1.73 5.20 -7.39
CA SER A 31 0.62 4.82 -6.53
C SER A 31 -0.70 4.90 -7.31
N MET A 32 -1.63 4.01 -7.00
CA MET A 32 -3.02 4.14 -7.40
C MET A 32 -3.76 4.97 -6.34
N ASP A 33 -4.86 5.62 -6.74
CA ASP A 33 -5.74 6.28 -5.79
C ASP A 33 -6.40 5.21 -4.90
N PRO A 34 -6.46 5.39 -3.56
CA PRO A 34 -7.05 4.41 -2.66
C PRO A 34 -8.52 4.09 -2.97
N ASP A 35 -9.25 4.98 -3.64
CA ASP A 35 -10.66 4.82 -4.00
C ASP A 35 -10.87 4.44 -5.48
N THR A 36 -9.83 3.93 -6.15
CA THR A 36 -9.94 3.43 -7.54
C THR A 36 -10.88 2.22 -7.58
N PRO A 37 -12.06 2.28 -8.25
CA PRO A 37 -12.98 1.15 -8.27
C PRO A 37 -12.41 -0.04 -9.06
N LEU A 38 -12.46 -1.25 -8.49
CA LEU A 38 -11.99 -2.48 -9.16
C LEU A 38 -12.76 -2.79 -10.45
N ALA A 39 -14.04 -2.40 -10.52
CA ALA A 39 -14.93 -2.67 -11.64
C ALA A 39 -14.87 -4.15 -12.09
N ASN A 40 -14.50 -4.41 -13.35
CA ASN A 40 -14.34 -5.75 -13.92
C ASN A 40 -12.87 -6.08 -14.27
N PHE A 41 -11.90 -5.32 -13.74
CA PHE A 41 -10.48 -5.59 -13.96
C PHE A 41 -9.99 -6.70 -13.02
N THR A 42 -9.20 -7.63 -13.56
CA THR A 42 -8.63 -8.76 -12.79
C THR A 42 -7.11 -8.69 -12.65
N ASP A 43 -6.44 -7.90 -13.49
CA ASP A 43 -4.99 -7.87 -13.60
C ASP A 43 -4.48 -6.45 -13.87
N ILE A 44 -3.30 -6.14 -13.34
CA ILE A 44 -2.49 -4.99 -13.72
C ILE A 44 -1.65 -5.41 -14.92
N ALA A 45 -1.74 -4.68 -16.03
CA ALA A 45 -0.94 -4.91 -17.23
C ALA A 45 0.06 -3.76 -17.45
N VAL A 46 1.33 -4.09 -17.63
CA VAL A 46 2.40 -3.14 -17.94
C VAL A 46 2.92 -3.41 -19.35
N TYR A 47 2.75 -2.42 -20.23
CA TYR A 47 3.24 -2.45 -21.60
C TYR A 47 4.52 -1.63 -21.72
N THR A 48 5.46 -2.09 -22.55
CA THR A 48 6.58 -1.27 -22.99
C THR A 48 6.20 -0.50 -24.26
N ARG A 49 6.67 0.74 -24.39
CA ARG A 49 6.40 1.57 -25.56
C ARG A 49 7.67 2.22 -26.07
N SER A 50 7.83 2.22 -27.39
CA SER A 50 8.88 2.94 -28.13
C SER A 50 8.30 4.14 -28.87
N GLY A 51 9.17 4.91 -29.54
CA GLY A 51 8.73 5.99 -30.42
C GLY A 51 7.94 5.54 -31.65
N LEU A 52 8.01 4.26 -32.01
CA LEU A 52 7.31 3.70 -33.17
C LEU A 52 5.99 3.03 -32.79
N VAL A 53 5.99 2.25 -31.70
CA VAL A 53 4.84 1.42 -31.31
C VAL A 53 4.91 0.98 -29.84
N GLU A 54 3.74 0.67 -29.27
CA GLU A 54 3.58 -0.08 -28.03
C GLU A 54 3.72 -1.59 -28.28
N GLN A 55 4.25 -2.31 -27.31
CA GLN A 55 4.32 -3.77 -27.33
C GLN A 55 2.91 -4.39 -27.40
N SER A 56 2.76 -5.54 -28.06
CA SER A 56 1.46 -6.23 -28.17
C SER A 56 1.14 -7.20 -27.01
N VAL A 57 2.14 -7.53 -26.18
CA VAL A 57 2.01 -8.47 -25.05
C VAL A 57 2.55 -7.80 -23.79
N PRO A 58 1.72 -7.59 -22.75
CA PRO A 58 2.16 -6.98 -21.50
C PRO A 58 2.80 -7.99 -20.55
N ALA A 59 3.52 -7.48 -19.55
CA ALA A 59 3.68 -8.20 -18.29
C ALA A 59 2.42 -7.99 -17.43
N THR A 60 1.93 -9.04 -16.78
CA THR A 60 0.70 -8.97 -15.96
C THR A 60 0.93 -9.40 -14.53
N PHE A 61 0.12 -8.84 -13.62
CA PHE A 61 0.05 -9.23 -12.21
C PHE A 61 -1.42 -9.24 -11.78
N SER A 62 -1.89 -10.37 -11.23
CA SER A 62 -3.29 -10.49 -10.83
C SER A 62 -3.61 -9.67 -9.59
N ILE A 63 -4.74 -8.97 -9.63
CA ILE A 63 -5.23 -8.16 -8.52
C ILE A 63 -5.83 -9.10 -7.48
N SER A 64 -5.41 -8.90 -6.22
CA SER A 64 -6.03 -9.53 -5.07
C SER A 64 -6.60 -8.42 -4.19
N ASP A 65 -7.92 -8.30 -4.20
CA ASP A 65 -8.68 -7.39 -3.33
C ASP A 65 -9.49 -8.21 -2.35
N THR A 66 -9.18 -8.08 -1.06
CA THR A 66 -9.78 -8.84 0.02
C THR A 66 -10.17 -7.89 1.15
N TYR A 67 -11.41 -7.97 1.60
CA TYR A 67 -11.85 -7.23 2.78
C TYR A 67 -11.64 -8.05 4.06
N ALA A 68 -11.30 -7.36 5.15
CA ALA A 68 -11.12 -7.94 6.46
C ALA A 68 -12.02 -7.24 7.48
N LEU A 69 -13.11 -7.91 7.90
CA LEU A 69 -14.09 -7.35 8.83
C LEU A 69 -13.84 -7.82 10.26
N ALA A 70 -13.79 -6.88 11.20
CA ALA A 70 -13.93 -7.18 12.62
C ALA A 70 -15.32 -7.80 12.87
N ARG A 71 -15.39 -8.74 13.81
CA ARG A 71 -16.58 -9.59 14.03
C ARG A 71 -16.98 -9.55 15.49
N ALA A 72 -18.17 -10.07 15.80
CA ALA A 72 -18.65 -10.24 17.17
C ALA A 72 -18.43 -8.99 18.04
N LEU A 73 -18.86 -7.82 17.54
CA LEU A 73 -18.76 -6.58 18.28
C LEU A 73 -19.61 -6.67 19.55
N GLY A 74 -19.06 -6.21 20.66
CA GLY A 74 -19.75 -6.11 21.95
C GLY A 74 -19.42 -4.79 22.61
N PHE A 75 -20.43 -4.14 23.18
CA PHE A 75 -20.29 -2.93 23.98
C PHE A 75 -21.17 -3.08 25.21
N GLU A 76 -20.56 -2.88 26.38
CA GLU A 76 -21.26 -2.80 27.67
C GLU A 76 -21.21 -1.34 28.11
N ASP A 77 -22.38 -0.76 28.35
CA ASP A 77 -22.53 0.61 28.82
C ASP A 77 -22.52 0.59 30.35
N ASP A 78 -21.39 1.03 30.90
CA ASP A 78 -21.08 1.03 32.33
C ASP A 78 -21.50 2.34 33.01
N ASP A 79 -21.93 3.35 32.25
CA ASP A 79 -22.49 4.56 32.85
C ASP A 79 -23.98 4.42 33.20
N LEU A 80 -24.39 5.16 34.23
CA LEU A 80 -25.75 5.13 34.76
C LEU A 80 -26.48 6.45 34.53
N ASP A 81 -25.81 7.43 33.91
CA ASP A 81 -26.33 8.76 33.66
C ASP A 81 -26.95 8.81 32.26
N GLY A 82 -28.19 9.30 32.18
CA GLY A 82 -28.89 9.35 30.90
C GLY A 82 -28.21 10.29 29.90
N LEU A 83 -28.15 9.88 28.63
CA LEU A 83 -27.56 10.60 27.49
C LEU A 83 -26.03 10.56 27.40
N GLU A 84 -25.38 9.79 28.26
CA GLU A 84 -23.96 9.50 28.17
C GLU A 84 -23.77 8.04 27.73
N ILE A 85 -22.54 7.72 27.30
CA ILE A 85 -22.09 6.34 27.11
C ILE A 85 -20.65 6.25 27.63
N ALA A 86 -20.35 5.19 28.37
CA ALA A 86 -19.00 4.87 28.81
C ALA A 86 -18.87 3.36 29.03
N GLY A 87 -17.70 2.79 28.78
CA GLY A 87 -17.48 1.36 29.01
C GLY A 87 -16.62 0.70 27.94
N ASP A 88 -16.63 -0.63 27.92
CA ASP A 88 -15.70 -1.42 27.13
C ASP A 88 -16.30 -1.82 25.77
N LEU A 89 -15.70 -1.31 24.69
CA LEU A 89 -15.93 -1.80 23.34
C LEU A 89 -14.96 -2.95 23.04
N SER A 90 -15.48 -4.07 22.53
CA SER A 90 -14.70 -5.25 22.17
C SER A 90 -15.11 -5.83 20.82
N TRP A 91 -14.20 -6.52 20.17
CA TRP A 91 -14.44 -7.22 18.90
C TRP A 91 -13.56 -8.46 18.78
N GLN A 92 -13.86 -9.30 17.79
CA GLN A 92 -12.98 -10.37 17.32
C GLN A 92 -12.25 -9.90 16.06
N PRO A 93 -10.94 -10.22 15.92
CA PRO A 93 -10.20 -9.91 14.73
C PRO A 93 -10.77 -10.66 13.51
N PRO A 94 -10.60 -10.12 12.28
CA PRO A 94 -10.88 -10.86 11.06
C PRO A 94 -10.06 -12.17 10.99
N PRO A 95 -10.53 -13.21 10.26
CA PRO A 95 -9.79 -14.46 10.12
C PRO A 95 -8.43 -14.33 9.40
N ASN A 96 -8.28 -13.29 8.57
CA ASN A 96 -7.04 -12.94 7.89
C ASN A 96 -6.64 -11.52 8.30
N LEU A 97 -5.40 -11.35 8.77
CA LEU A 97 -4.84 -10.08 9.23
C LEU A 97 -3.74 -9.53 8.30
N ASP A 98 -3.44 -10.20 7.19
CA ASP A 98 -2.28 -9.92 6.33
C ASP A 98 -2.22 -8.46 5.86
N GLN A 99 -3.39 -7.81 5.71
CA GLN A 99 -3.53 -6.41 5.28
C GLN A 99 -4.05 -5.48 6.39
N VAL A 100 -4.37 -6.00 7.58
CA VAL A 100 -4.92 -5.21 8.70
C VAL A 100 -3.78 -4.72 9.58
N THR A 101 -3.54 -3.42 9.59
CA THR A 101 -2.52 -2.81 10.44
C THR A 101 -3.11 -2.20 11.71
N HIS A 102 -4.31 -1.63 11.61
CA HIS A 102 -4.99 -0.96 12.71
C HIS A 102 -6.51 -1.12 12.62
N TYR A 103 -7.18 -0.90 13.74
CA TYR A 103 -8.62 -0.71 13.86
C TYR A 103 -8.90 0.77 14.16
N VAL A 104 -10.03 1.27 13.63
CA VAL A 104 -10.51 2.61 13.92
C VAL A 104 -11.97 2.52 14.30
N THR A 105 -12.33 3.13 15.41
CA THR A 105 -13.68 3.09 15.97
C THR A 105 -14.34 4.45 15.82
N TYR A 106 -15.65 4.42 15.56
CA TYR A 106 -16.42 5.63 15.36
C TYR A 106 -17.80 5.50 16.03
N LEU A 107 -18.30 6.59 16.60
CA LEU A 107 -19.73 6.78 16.79
C LEU A 107 -20.34 7.11 15.42
N SER A 108 -21.50 6.55 15.10
CA SER A 108 -22.22 6.73 13.84
C SER A 108 -23.70 6.97 14.14
N ASN A 109 -24.39 7.77 13.33
CA ASN A 109 -25.83 7.97 13.48
C ASN A 109 -26.69 6.94 12.71
N SER A 110 -26.03 5.99 12.04
CA SER A 110 -26.67 5.00 11.19
C SER A 110 -25.89 3.68 11.14
N SER A 111 -26.59 2.59 10.80
CA SER A 111 -26.01 1.23 10.73
C SER A 111 -25.05 1.02 9.56
N ASP A 112 -25.08 1.89 8.55
CA ASP A 112 -24.15 1.92 7.41
C ASP A 112 -22.90 2.78 7.68
N GLY A 113 -22.76 3.36 8.88
CA GLY A 113 -21.54 4.05 9.31
C GLY A 113 -21.44 5.51 8.85
N THR A 114 -22.56 6.19 8.56
CA THR A 114 -22.58 7.59 8.13
C THR A 114 -22.55 8.57 9.31
N TRP A 115 -22.18 9.83 9.04
CA TRP A 115 -22.08 10.90 10.05
C TRP A 115 -21.26 10.50 11.29
N ARG A 116 -20.04 10.05 11.02
CA ARG A 116 -19.21 9.40 12.00
C ARG A 116 -18.27 10.35 12.76
N SER A 117 -18.06 10.10 14.05
CA SER A 117 -17.08 10.78 14.90
C SER A 117 -16.12 9.75 15.48
N GLN A 118 -14.82 9.92 15.25
CA GLN A 118 -13.81 8.95 15.72
C GLN A 118 -13.79 8.93 17.25
N VAL A 119 -13.62 7.73 17.80
CA VAL A 119 -13.51 7.52 19.25
C VAL A 119 -12.07 7.28 19.62
N GLY A 120 -11.58 7.99 20.63
CA GLY A 120 -10.15 8.05 20.95
C GLY A 120 -9.36 8.99 20.04
N THR A 121 -8.06 9.10 20.29
CA THR A 121 -7.17 10.06 19.60
C THR A 121 -6.26 9.42 18.55
N SER A 122 -6.24 8.10 18.44
CA SER A 122 -5.40 7.36 17.50
C SER A 122 -6.01 6.03 17.10
N ASP A 123 -5.59 5.53 15.96
CA ASP A 123 -5.91 4.18 15.48
C ASP A 123 -5.30 3.12 16.42
N ILE A 124 -5.98 1.98 16.54
CA ILE A 124 -5.63 0.91 17.46
C ILE A 124 -4.83 -0.16 16.71
N PRO A 125 -3.58 -0.46 17.09
CA PRO A 125 -2.79 -1.43 16.34
C PRO A 125 -3.41 -2.83 16.37
N VAL A 126 -3.24 -3.57 15.28
CA VAL A 126 -3.62 -4.98 15.20
C VAL A 126 -3.00 -5.79 16.34
N GLY A 127 -3.76 -6.73 16.90
CA GLY A 127 -3.40 -7.46 18.12
C GLY A 127 -4.10 -6.93 19.38
N THR A 128 -4.64 -5.71 19.32
CA THR A 128 -5.57 -5.18 20.33
C THR A 128 -7.00 -5.30 19.83
N ASN A 129 -7.89 -5.84 20.65
CA ASN A 129 -9.28 -6.15 20.27
C ASN A 129 -10.33 -5.52 21.18
N GLN A 130 -9.91 -4.51 21.94
CA GLN A 130 -10.76 -3.77 22.87
C GLN A 130 -10.34 -2.30 22.91
N GLN A 131 -11.30 -1.42 23.19
CA GLN A 131 -11.09 0.00 23.46
C GLN A 131 -12.01 0.43 24.60
N ILE A 132 -11.42 1.07 25.60
CA ILE A 132 -12.20 1.67 26.69
C ILE A 132 -12.71 3.02 26.21
N LEU A 133 -14.02 3.21 26.29
CA LEU A 133 -14.67 4.49 26.09
C LEU A 133 -14.74 5.18 27.45
N LEU A 134 -13.69 5.93 27.76
CA LEU A 134 -13.66 6.80 28.94
C LEU A 134 -14.29 8.13 28.57
N GLN A 135 -15.28 8.56 29.34
CA GLN A 135 -15.52 9.98 29.55
C GLN A 135 -14.45 10.47 30.52
N ASP A 136 -13.55 11.34 30.07
CA ASP A 136 -12.72 12.10 31.01
C ASP A 136 -12.69 13.57 30.61
N GLY A 137 -13.46 14.36 31.35
CA GLY A 137 -13.20 15.79 31.57
C GLY A 137 -14.45 16.67 31.56
N CYS A 138 -14.78 17.23 32.73
CA CYS A 138 -15.64 18.41 32.88
C CYS A 138 -15.33 19.53 31.87
#